data_AF-A0A7V5W6A7-F1
#
_entry.id   AF-A0A7V5W6A7-F1
#
_cell.length_a   1.000
_cell.length_b   1.000
_cell.length_c   1.000
_cell.angle_alpha   90.00
_cell.angle_beta   90.00
_cell.angle_gamma   90.00
#
_symmetry.space_group_name_H-M   'P 1'
#
loop_
_entity.id
_entity.type
_entity.pdbx_description
1 polymer ?
#
loop_
_entity_poly.entity_id
_entity_poly.type
_entity_poly.pdbx_seq_one_letter_code
_entity_poly.pdbx_strand_id
1 'polypeptide(L)' 'MRRTNQVIEGLRKWLAEIAEEQLQRHLRWLRGLTPEQEQMIQRQLLPSVVDRLALACAHERLWPDPPSDARGSADKRGRP' A
#
# COMPACT_ATOMS: atom_id res chain seq x y z
N MET A 1 1.76 5.59 15.33
CA MET A 1 2.59 4.48 14.82
C MET A 1 1.81 3.20 14.52
N ARG A 2 1.06 2.57 15.47
CA ARG A 2 0.30 1.32 15.18
C ARG A 2 -0.69 1.43 14.00
N ARG A 3 -1.42 2.53 13.89
CA ARG A 3 -2.41 2.76 12.80
C ARG A 3 -1.75 2.87 11.43
N THR A 4 -0.62 3.57 11.34
CA THR A 4 0.17 3.71 10.11
C THR A 4 0.69 2.35 9.64
N ASN A 5 1.18 1.52 10.55
CA ASN A 5 1.65 0.17 10.22
C ASN A 5 0.51 -0.72 9.70
N GLN A 6 -0.68 -0.66 10.31
CA GLN A 6 -1.86 -1.40 9.83
C GLN A 6 -2.30 -0.94 8.44
N VAL A 7 -2.25 0.37 8.16
CA VAL A 7 -2.58 0.92 6.83
C VAL A 7 -1.56 0.45 5.78
N ILE A 8 -0.26 0.44 6.13
CA ILE A 8 0.80 -0.06 5.25
C ILE A 8 0.63 -1.56 4.98
N GLU A 9 0.28 -2.37 5.98
CA GLU A 9 -0.01 -3.79 5.79
C GLU A 9 -1.24 -4.02 4.90
N GLY A 10 -2.30 -3.24 5.08
CA GLY A 10 -3.47 -3.26 4.20
C GLY A 10 -3.12 -2.89 2.76
N LEU A 11 -2.32 -1.85 2.57
CA LEU A 11 -1.83 -1.41 1.26
C LEU A 11 -0.97 -2.49 0.60
N ARG A 12 -0.04 -3.11 1.34
CA ARG A 12 0.78 -4.23 0.85
C ARG A 12 -0.09 -5.37 0.36
N LYS A 13 -1.09 -5.77 1.15
CA LYS A 13 -2.00 -6.86 0.78
C LYS A 13 -2.76 -6.54 -0.51
N TRP A 14 -3.34 -5.34 -0.59
CA TRP A 14 -4.08 -4.91 -1.78
C TRP A 14 -3.17 -4.84 -3.04
N LEU A 15 -1.96 -4.31 -2.90
CA LEU A 15 -0.97 -4.27 -3.99
C LEU A 15 -0.53 -5.68 -4.42
N ALA A 16 -0.42 -6.62 -3.48
CA ALA A 16 -0.10 -8.01 -3.79
C ALA A 16 -1.22 -8.69 -4.61
N GLU A 17 -2.48 -8.47 -4.24
CA GLU A 17 -3.64 -8.97 -4.99
C GLU A 17 -3.64 -8.43 -6.44
N ILE A 18 -3.43 -7.13 -6.61
CA ILE A 18 -3.33 -6.51 -7.95
C ILE A 18 -2.14 -7.08 -8.72
N ALA A 19 -0.98 -7.20 -8.08
CA ALA A 19 0.23 -7.73 -8.72
C ALA A 19 0.03 -9.16 -9.24
N GLU A 20 -0.66 -10.00 -8.46
CA GLU A 20 -1.02 -11.36 -8.86
C GLU A 20 -2.02 -11.37 -10.04
N GLU A 21 -3.07 -10.56 -9.99
CA GLU A 21 -4.02 -10.40 -11.10
C GLU A 21 -3.32 -9.95 -12.39
N GLN A 22 -2.42 -8.97 -12.29
CA GLN A 22 -1.64 -8.51 -13.44
C GLN A 22 -0.73 -9.62 -13.97
N LEU A 23 -0.06 -10.38 -13.10
CA LEU A 23 0.75 -11.50 -13.54
C LEU A 23 -0.11 -12.54 -14.29
N GLN A 24 -1.25 -12.96 -13.72
CA GLN A 24 -2.15 -13.92 -14.37
C GLN A 24 -2.67 -13.43 -15.72
N ARG A 25 -2.98 -12.13 -15.83
CA ARG A 25 -3.41 -11.51 -17.09
C ARG A 25 -2.31 -11.56 -18.15
N HIS A 26 -1.06 -11.30 -17.77
CA HIS A 26 0.08 -11.20 -18.67
C HIS A 26 0.81 -12.54 -18.89
N LEU A 27 0.60 -13.55 -18.04
CA LEU A 27 1.16 -14.90 -18.22
C LEU A 27 0.81 -15.49 -19.60
N ARG A 28 -0.41 -15.22 -20.08
CA ARG A 28 -0.85 -15.62 -21.44
C ARG A 28 0.00 -15.01 -22.56
N TRP A 29 0.67 -13.90 -22.30
CA TRP A 29 1.50 -13.14 -23.24
C TRP A 29 2.99 -13.45 -23.03
N LEU A 30 3.35 -13.97 -21.85
CA LEU A 30 4.69 -14.40 -21.46
C LEU A 30 4.97 -15.88 -21.84
N ARG A 31 4.51 -16.34 -23.02
CA ARG A 31 4.63 -17.74 -23.50
C ARG A 31 6.07 -18.25 -23.71
N GLY A 32 7.09 -17.52 -23.28
CA GLY A 32 8.50 -17.90 -23.37
C GLY A 32 9.22 -18.00 -22.03
N LEU A 33 8.52 -17.81 -20.90
CA LEU A 33 9.15 -17.96 -19.59
C LEU A 33 9.36 -19.45 -19.26
N THR A 34 10.54 -19.77 -18.74
CA THR A 34 10.76 -21.07 -18.12
C THR A 34 10.06 -21.11 -16.76
N PRO A 35 9.72 -22.31 -16.24
CA PRO A 35 9.13 -22.44 -14.90
C PRO A 35 9.94 -21.76 -13.80
N GLU A 36 11.27 -21.74 -13.91
CA GLU A 36 12.16 -21.08 -12.97
C GLU A 36 12.02 -19.55 -13.02
N GLN A 37 11.86 -18.98 -14.21
CA GLN A 37 11.65 -17.55 -14.37
C GLN A 37 10.27 -17.13 -13.84
N GLU A 38 9.24 -17.94 -14.09
CA GLU A 38 7.91 -17.72 -13.52
C GLU A 38 7.95 -17.74 -11.99
N GLN A 39 8.62 -18.73 -11.40
CA GLN A 39 8.80 -18.80 -9.95
C GLN A 39 9.59 -17.62 -9.40
N MET A 40 10.64 -17.18 -10.09
CA MET A 40 11.41 -16.00 -9.71
C MET A 40 10.55 -14.73 -9.70
N ILE A 41 9.69 -14.55 -10.72
CA ILE A 41 8.77 -13.42 -10.78
C ILE A 41 7.79 -13.47 -9.59
N GLN A 42 7.15 -14.61 -9.36
CA GLN A 42 6.15 -14.78 -8.31
C GLN A 42 6.73 -14.61 -6.90
N ARG A 43 7.90 -15.20 -6.63
CA ARG A 43 8.45 -15.28 -5.26
C ARG A 43 9.40 -14.16 -4.90
N GLN A 44 9.96 -13.46 -5.88
CA GLN A 44 10.98 -12.43 -5.62
C GLN A 44 10.59 -11.09 -6.22
N LEU A 45 10.30 -11.05 -7.52
CA LEU A 45 10.08 -9.78 -8.22
C LEU A 45 8.79 -9.09 -7.75
N LEU A 46 7.65 -9.79 -7.75
CA LEU A 46 6.37 -9.20 -7.35
C LEU A 46 6.39 -8.71 -5.89
N PRO A 47 6.85 -9.51 -4.89
CA PRO A 47 6.96 -9.03 -3.51
C PRO A 47 7.86 -7.79 -3.40
N SER A 48 8.99 -7.77 -4.10
CA SER A 48 9.92 -6.62 -4.07
C SER A 48 9.30 -5.34 -4.63
N VAL A 49 8.49 -5.44 -5.69
CA VAL A 49 7.78 -4.29 -6.27
C VAL A 49 6.68 -3.81 -5.32
N VAL A 50 5.89 -4.72 -4.76
CA VAL A 50 4.84 -4.40 -3.78
C VAL A 50 5.41 -3.68 -2.58
N ASP A 51 6.53 -4.16 -2.03
CA ASP A 51 7.18 -3.54 -0.88
C ASP A 51 7.70 -2.14 -1.20
N ARG A 52 8.34 -1.94 -2.36
CA ARG A 52 8.82 -0.62 -2.77
C ARG A 52 7.68 0.37 -2.97
N LEU A 53 6.56 -0.06 -3.57
CA LEU A 53 5.38 0.77 -3.75
C LEU A 53 4.72 1.12 -2.41
N ALA A 54 4.55 0.14 -1.52
CA ALA A 54 3.99 0.39 -0.19
C ALA A 54 4.84 1.38 0.62
N LEU A 55 6.18 1.26 0.54
CA LEU A 55 7.10 2.19 1.16
C LEU A 55 7.04 3.58 0.52
N ALA A 56 6.99 3.68 -0.81
CA ALA A 56 6.86 4.96 -1.49
C ALA A 56 5.57 5.69 -1.07
N CYS A 57 4.44 4.98 -1.01
CA CYS A 57 3.18 5.56 -0.52
C CYS A 57 3.25 6.01 0.94
N ALA A 58 3.99 5.29 1.79
CA ALA A 58 4.20 5.66 3.19
C ALA A 58 5.13 6.86 3.36
N HIS A 59 6.16 6.98 2.51
CA HIS A 59 7.17 8.04 2.59
C HIS A 59 6.74 9.34 1.90
N GLU A 60 5.99 9.28 0.78
CA GLU A 60 5.64 10.46 -0.01
C GLU A 60 4.47 11.27 0.54
N ARG A 61 3.99 11.00 1.76
CA ARG A 61 2.90 11.80 2.37
C ARG A 61 1.61 11.82 1.53
N LEU A 62 1.42 10.83 0.67
CA LEU A 62 0.19 10.59 -0.10
C LEU A 62 -1.00 10.24 0.82
N TRP A 63 -0.71 9.91 2.08
CA TRP A 63 -1.70 9.88 3.15
C TRP A 63 -1.74 11.24 3.83
N PRO A 64 -2.75 12.09 3.59
CA PRO A 64 -2.97 13.22 4.48
C PRO A 64 -3.19 12.67 5.88
N ASP A 65 -2.48 13.22 6.87
CA ASP A 65 -2.83 12.99 8.26
C ASP A 65 -4.34 13.27 8.39
N PRO A 66 -5.14 12.37 9.01
CA PRO A 66 -6.53 12.69 9.27
C PRO A 66 -6.56 14.03 10.02
N PRO A 67 -7.48 14.95 9.67
CA PRO A 67 -7.51 16.26 10.28
C PRO A 67 -7.47 16.06 11.79
N SER A 68 -6.41 16.57 12.41
CA SER A 68 -6.29 16.58 13.86
C SER A 68 -7.44 17.43 14.34
N ASP A 69 -8.56 16.80 14.71
CA ASP A 69 -9.73 17.47 15.25
C ASP A 69 -9.27 18.53 16.22
N ALA A 70 -9.68 19.76 15.92
CA ALA A 70 -9.36 20.97 16.63
C ALA A 70 -9.58 20.78 18.14
N ARG A 71 -8.52 20.45 18.86
CA ARG A 71 -8.42 20.75 20.29
C ARG A 71 -8.10 22.22 20.41
N GLY A 72 -9.14 23.01 20.65
CA GLY A 72 -9.08 24.44 20.94
C GLY A 72 -10.17 25.15 20.12
N SER A 73 -11.18 25.82 20.69
CA SER A 73 -11.32 26.33 22.04
C SER A 73 -12.81 26.55 22.30
N ALA A 74 -13.43 25.73 23.15
CA ALA A 74 -14.63 26.15 23.86
C ALA A 74 -14.18 26.94 25.10
N ASP A 75 -13.59 28.11 24.86
CA ASP A 75 -13.36 29.09 25.92
C ASP A 75 -14.56 30.02 26.04
N LYS A 76 -14.89 30.28 27.30
CA LYS A 76 -16.01 30.99 27.89
C LYS A 76 -16.51 32.19 27.07
N ARG A 77 -17.84 32.28 26.93
CA ARG A 77 -18.66 33.49 27.19
C ARG A 77 -20.11 33.25 26.81
N GLY A 78 -21.03 33.52 27.74
CA GLY A 78 -22.45 33.66 27.41
C GLY A 78 -23.40 33.29 28.54
N ARG A 79 -23.32 34.01 29.67
CA ARG A 79 -24.44 34.14 30.61
C ARG A 79 -24.96 35.58 30.48
N PRO A 80 -26.24 35.78 30.25
CA PRO A 80 -27.05 36.70 31.01
C PRO A 80 -27.70 35.96 32.18
#